data_AF-A0A6A0H188-F1
#
_entry.id   AF-A0A6A0H188-F1
#
_cell.length_a   1.000
_cell.length_b   1.000
_cell.length_c   1.000
_cell.angle_alpha   90.00
_cell.angle_beta   90.00
_cell.angle_gamma   90.00
#
_symmetry.space_group_name_H-M   'P 1'
#
loop_
_entity.id
_entity.type
_entity.pdbx_description
1 polymer ?
#
loop_
_entity_poly.entity_id
_entity_poly.type
_entity_poly.pdbx_seq_one_letter_code
_entity_poly.pdbx_strand_id
1 'polypeptide(L)' 'MSGHPVPIVVQNKETREFELDEEALRGVLLRPEVGDKPVCVVAVAGAFRTGKSFLLNFLVKYCVNEVRLQ' A
#
# COMPACT_ATOMS: atom_id res chain seq x y z
N MET A 1 8.58 -13.99 -3.26
CA MET A 1 7.25 -13.37 -3.40
C MET A 1 7.43 -12.02 -4.07
N SER A 2 6.75 -11.76 -5.19
CA SER A 2 6.68 -10.43 -5.81
C SER A 2 5.46 -9.69 -5.26
N GLY A 3 5.70 -8.53 -4.63
CA GLY A 3 4.63 -7.57 -4.31
C GLY A 3 4.46 -6.58 -5.46
N HIS A 4 3.28 -5.95 -5.54
CA HIS A 4 2.99 -4.87 -6.48
C HIS A 4 2.11 -3.81 -5.80
N PRO A 5 2.17 -2.55 -6.25
CA PRO A 5 1.28 -1.51 -5.72
C PRO A 5 -0.17 -1.79 -6.11
N VAL A 6 -1.08 -1.66 -5.14
CA VAL A 6 -2.52 -1.77 -5.35
C VAL A 6 -3.14 -0.39 -5.12
N PRO A 7 -3.62 0.31 -6.17
CA PRO A 7 -4.37 1.55 -6.00
C PRO A 7 -5.70 1.25 -5.30
N ILE A 8 -5.92 1.86 -4.14
CA ILE A 8 -7.19 1.73 -3.39
C ILE A 8 -8.00 3.03 -3.38
N VAL A 9 -7.38 4.16 -3.72
CA VAL A 9 -8.08 5.43 -3.94
C VAL A 9 -7.90 5.77 -5.42
N VAL A 10 -9.01 5.86 -6.14
CA VAL A 10 -9.05 6.10 -7.57
C VAL A 10 -9.78 7.41 -7.85
N GLN A 11 -9.40 8.11 -8.91
CA GLN A 11 -10.13 9.28 -9.34
C GLN A 11 -11.20 8.86 -10.34
N ASN A 12 -12.46 9.13 -10.04
CA ASN A 12 -13.55 8.97 -10.97
C ASN A 12 -13.34 9.93 -12.15
N LYS A 13 -13.35 9.39 -13.39
CA LYS A 13 -13.05 10.19 -14.59
C LYS A 13 -14.16 11.17 -14.97
N GLU A 14 -15.40 10.88 -14.58
CA GLU A 14 -16.57 11.67 -14.91
C GLU A 14 -16.80 12.76 -13.87
N THR A 15 -16.88 12.37 -12.59
CA THR A 15 -17.16 13.29 -11.48
C THR A 15 -15.91 14.04 -11.00
N ARG A 16 -14.72 13.54 -11.33
CA ARG A 16 -13.40 13.99 -10.81
C ARG A 16 -13.23 13.80 -9.31
N GLU A 17 -14.18 13.16 -8.64
CA GLU A 17 -14.13 12.85 -7.23
C GLU A 17 -13.18 11.67 -6.96
N PHE A 18 -12.69 11.59 -5.72
CA PHE A 18 -11.91 10.45 -5.27
C PHE A 18 -12.84 9.40 -4.67
N GLU A 19 -12.69 8.18 -5.13
CA GLU A 19 -13.48 7.03 -4.68
C GLU A 19 -12.56 5.96 -4.10
N LEU A 20 -13.11 5.21 -3.14
CA LEU A 20 -12.45 4.04 -2.56
C LEU A 20 -12.77 2.82 -3.41
N ASP A 21 -11.73 2.13 -3.88
CA ASP A 21 -11.85 0.80 -4.44
C ASP A 21 -11.91 -0.23 -3.29
N GLU A 22 -13.13 -0.48 -2.81
CA GLU A 22 -13.37 -1.41 -1.71
C GLU A 22 -12.94 -2.84 -2.05
N GLU A 23 -13.15 -3.28 -3.28
CA GLU A 23 -12.78 -4.64 -3.72
C GLU A 23 -11.26 -4.83 -3.70
N ALA A 24 -10.51 -3.85 -4.23
CA ALA A 24 -9.05 -3.87 -4.18
C ALA A 24 -8.53 -3.86 -2.73
N LEU A 25 -9.12 -3.04 -1.85
CA LEU A 25 -8.71 -2.98 -0.44
C LEU A 25 -9.01 -4.29 0.31
N ARG A 26 -10.21 -4.86 0.11
CA ARG A 26 -10.62 -6.16 0.69
C ARG A 26 -9.70 -7.28 0.22
N GLY A 27 -9.34 -7.30 -1.06
CA GLY A 27 -8.43 -8.29 -1.64
C GLY A 27 -7.01 -8.28 -1.03
N VAL A 28 -6.60 -7.20 -0.36
CA VAL A 28 -5.32 -7.10 0.35
C VAL A 28 -5.47 -7.42 1.83
N LEU A 29 -6.41 -6.74 2.52
CA LEU A 29 -6.51 -6.76 3.99
C LEU A 29 -7.31 -7.93 4.54
N LEU A 30 -8.28 -8.48 3.81
CA LEU A 30 -9.16 -9.56 4.30
C LEU A 30 -8.73 -10.96 3.84
N ARG A 31 -7.49 -11.11 3.35
CA ARG A 31 -7.00 -12.43 2.97
C ARG A 31 -6.86 -13.33 4.19
N PRO A 32 -7.15 -14.64 4.08
CA PRO A 32 -7.14 -15.55 5.24
C PRO A 32 -5.83 -15.55 6.02
N GLU A 33 -4.69 -15.28 5.37
CA GLU A 33 -3.38 -15.32 6.01
C GLU A 33 -3.08 -14.07 6.87
N VAL A 34 -3.85 -12.98 6.72
CA VAL A 34 -3.58 -11.69 7.39
C VAL A 34 -4.80 -10.99 7.99
N GLY A 35 -6.03 -11.42 7.67
CA GLY A 35 -7.26 -10.71 8.03
C GLY A 35 -7.48 -10.45 9.52
N ASP A 36 -7.03 -11.38 10.37
CA ASP A 36 -7.20 -11.27 11.83
C ASP A 36 -5.95 -10.72 12.55
N LYS A 37 -4.93 -10.29 11.80
CA LYS A 37 -3.68 -9.78 12.39
C LYS A 37 -3.80 -8.29 12.71
N PRO A 38 -3.17 -7.82 13.81
CA PRO A 38 -3.09 -6.38 14.09
C PRO A 38 -2.37 -5.66 12.94
N VAL A 39 -2.88 -4.48 12.58
CA VAL A 39 -2.40 -3.69 11.44
C VAL A 39 -1.64 -2.46 11.92
N CYS A 40 -0.46 -2.22 11.34
CA CYS A 40 0.28 -0.96 11.46
C CYS A 40 0.18 -0.21 10.13
N VAL A 41 -0.30 1.03 10.16
CA VAL A 41 -0.42 1.88 8.97
C VAL A 41 0.77 2.83 8.89
N VAL A 42 1.57 2.70 7.84
CA VAL A 42 2.69 3.60 7.54
C VAL A 42 2.35 4.46 6.32
N ALA A 43 2.30 5.77 6.50
CA ALA A 43 1.97 6.72 5.44
C ALA A 43 3.08 7.77 5.26
N VAL A 44 3.37 8.12 4.00
CA VAL A 44 4.32 9.18 3.64
C VAL A 44 3.58 10.22 2.79
N ALA A 45 3.39 11.42 3.32
CA ALA A 45 2.71 12.53 2.67
C ALA A 45 3.63 13.75 2.47
N GLY A 46 3.26 14.66 1.58
CA GLY A 46 4.04 15.89 1.29
C GLY A 46 4.03 16.31 -0.17
N ALA A 47 4.70 17.42 -0.49
CA ALA A 47 4.68 18.07 -1.81
C ALA A 47 5.09 17.15 -2.97
N PHE A 48 4.61 17.43 -4.19
CA PHE A 48 4.92 16.63 -5.38
C PHE A 48 6.43 16.65 -5.69
N ARG A 49 6.99 15.52 -6.14
CA ARG A 49 8.42 15.31 -6.49
C ARG A 49 9.45 15.47 -5.34
N THR A 50 9.05 15.29 -4.08
CA THR A 50 9.98 15.28 -2.93
C THR A 50 10.53 13.89 -2.55
N GLY A 51 10.47 12.90 -3.44
CA GLY A 51 11.05 11.56 -3.18
C GLY A 51 10.20 10.62 -2.31
N LYS A 52 8.92 10.92 -2.08
CA LYS A 52 8.02 10.06 -1.26
C LYS A 52 7.98 8.59 -1.72
N SER A 53 7.77 8.35 -3.01
CA SER A 53 7.76 6.98 -3.57
C SER A 53 9.13 6.29 -3.46
N PHE A 54 10.23 7.06 -3.52
CA PHE A 54 11.58 6.52 -3.32
C PHE A 54 11.75 6.00 -1.88
N LEU A 55 11.34 6.78 -0.88
CA LEU A 55 11.38 6.37 0.52
C LEU A 55 10.50 5.14 0.79
N LEU A 56 9.27 5.11 0.28
CA LEU A 56 8.38 3.95 0.41
C LEU A 56 8.99 2.69 -0.21
N ASN A 57 9.60 2.79 -1.39
CA ASN A 57 10.29 1.66 -2.02
C ASN A 57 11.46 1.15 -1.16
N PHE A 58 12.15 2.04 -0.43
CA PHE A 58 13.21 1.64 0.50
C PHE A 58 12.64 0.86 1.70
N LEU A 59 11.55 1.34 2.30
CA LEU A 59 10.88 0.67 3.42
C LEU A 59 10.38 -0.74 3.04
N VAL A 60 9.78 -0.89 1.85
CA VAL A 60 9.33 -2.21 1.38
C VAL A 60 10.52 -3.18 1.22
N LYS A 61 11.64 -2.72 0.66
CA LYS A 61 12.86 -3.54 0.54
C LYS A 61 13.38 -3.97 1.90
N TYR A 62 13.37 -3.06 2.89
CA TYR A 62 13.76 -3.36 4.26
C TYR A 62 12.87 -4.47 4.85
N CYS A 63 11.54 -4.31 4.82
CA CYS A 63 10.60 -5.29 5.37
C CYS A 63 10.68 -6.66 4.70
N VAL A 64 10.93 -6.73 3.38
CA VAL A 64 11.07 -7.99 2.66
C VAL A 64 12.41 -8.69 2.96
N ASN A 65 13.49 -7.93 3.15
CA ASN A 65 14.81 -8.49 3.38
C ASN A 65 15.05 -8.93 4.84
N GLU A 66 14.44 -8.26 5.82
CA GLU A 66 14.53 -8.65 7.24
C GLU A 66 13.93 -10.06 7.47
N VAL A 67 12.94 -10.46 6.68
CA VAL A 67 12.35 -11.82 6.73
C VAL A 67 13.32 -12.92 6.27
N ARG A 68 14.46 -12.57 5.64
CA ARG A 68 15.49 -13.52 5.20
C ARG A 68 16.65 -13.72 6.17
N LEU A 69 16.69 -12.99 7.29
CA LEU A 69 17.78 -13.08 8.27
C LEU A 69 17.44 -13.98 9.48
N GLN A 70 16.34 -14.75 9.40
CA GLN A 70 16.02 -15.86 10.33
C GLN A 70 15.90 -17.17 9.55
#